data_AF-A0A091KVC4-F1
#
_entry.id   AF-A0A091KVC4-F1
#
_cell.length_a   1.000
_cell.length_b   1.000
_cell.length_c   1.000
_cell.angle_alpha   90.00
_cell.angle_beta   90.00
_cell.angle_gamma   90.00
#
_symmetry.space_group_name_H-M   'P 1'
#
loop_
_entity.id
_entity.type
_entity.pdbx_description
1 polymer ?
#
loop_
_entity_poly.entity_id
_entity_poly.type
_entity_poly.pdbx_seq_one_letter_code
_entity_poly.pdbx_strand_id
1 'polypeptide(L)'
;RFIRKQGLDRLFLECDTHMWRLGDRRIPEGIAVDGGSDWFLLNRKFVEYVTFSNDDLVTKMKRFYSYTSECADLLSFLQSFFHTVLENSPYCDSMVDNNLRITNWNRKLGCKCQYKHIVDWCGCSPNDFKPADFHRFQQTARPTFFARKFEAVVNQEIIGQLDYYLYGNYPSGTPGLRAYWENVYDEPDGVHTLSDVALTMYHSFSRLGLRRAETSFHAAGDNSCRYYPMGHPVSVHLYFLADRFQGFLIRHHATNLAVSKLETLETWVMPKKVFKIASPPSDFGRLQFSEIGTEWDAKERLFRNFGGLLGPTDEPVGMQKWGKGPNVTVTVIWVDPVNVIAATYDILIESSAEFTHYKPPLNLPLRPGVWTIKILHHWVQVAETKFLVTPLTFSNRQPIKQEEAMKYHSGPPKNAYMEQSFQGLNPILNIPISAARVDQAKRNAGLVGARLEAWVDSLVSSTWSAVDICSTGPTACPVMQGCAQTAWSSLSPDPKSELGPVKPDGRLR
;
A
#
# COMPACT_ATOMS: atom_id res chain seq x y z
N ARG A 1 -33.65 -13.28 5.28
CA ARG A 1 -32.64 -12.85 4.27
C ARG A 1 -31.26 -12.61 4.88
N PHE A 2 -31.18 -11.92 6.03
CA PHE A 2 -29.95 -11.67 6.78
C PHE A 2 -29.17 -12.95 7.11
N ILE A 3 -29.81 -13.92 7.78
CA ILE A 3 -29.25 -15.24 8.13
C ILE A 3 -28.45 -15.88 6.98
N ARG A 4 -29.07 -16.01 5.79
CA ARG A 4 -28.42 -16.60 4.61
C ARG A 4 -27.25 -15.79 4.07
N LYS A 5 -27.26 -14.46 4.21
CA LYS A 5 -26.17 -13.58 3.74
C LYS A 5 -24.97 -13.60 4.68
N GLN A 6 -25.23 -13.75 5.97
CA GLN A 6 -24.20 -13.84 7.01
C GLN A 6 -23.68 -15.27 7.20
N GLY A 7 -24.25 -16.25 6.50
CA GLY A 7 -23.86 -17.65 6.66
C GLY A 7 -24.15 -18.20 8.07
N LEU A 8 -25.14 -17.65 8.80
CA LEU A 8 -25.49 -18.12 10.14
C LEU A 8 -26.02 -19.57 10.13
N ASP A 9 -26.57 -19.99 8.98
CA ASP A 9 -27.03 -21.36 8.67
C ASP A 9 -25.87 -22.29 8.23
N ARG A 10 -24.63 -21.83 8.29
CA ARG A 10 -23.43 -22.62 7.98
C ARG A 10 -22.55 -22.76 9.22
N LEU A 11 -21.84 -23.88 9.30
CA LEU A 11 -20.85 -24.16 10.31
C LEU A 11 -19.47 -23.73 9.80
N PHE A 12 -18.75 -22.99 10.63
CA PHE A 12 -17.38 -22.57 10.34
C PHE A 12 -16.43 -22.95 11.47
N LEU A 13 -15.14 -23.03 11.15
CA LEU A 13 -14.05 -23.28 12.10
C LEU A 13 -12.85 -22.39 11.76
N GLU A 14 -12.35 -21.66 12.75
CA GLU A 14 -11.07 -20.95 12.65
C GLU A 14 -9.90 -21.92 12.89
N CYS A 15 -9.05 -22.07 11.87
CA CYS A 15 -7.83 -22.87 11.97
C CYS A 15 -6.81 -22.41 10.94
N ASP A 16 -5.53 -22.38 11.31
CA ASP A 16 -4.41 -21.93 10.46
C ASP A 16 -4.61 -20.52 9.87
N THR A 17 -5.15 -19.58 10.68
CA THR A 17 -5.49 -18.21 10.26
C THR A 17 -6.47 -18.14 9.07
N HIS A 18 -7.21 -19.22 8.81
CA HIS A 18 -8.23 -19.31 7.77
C HIS A 18 -9.56 -19.78 8.37
N MET A 19 -10.64 -19.38 7.71
CA MET A 19 -12.00 -19.68 8.13
C MET A 19 -12.70 -20.63 7.20
N TRP A 20 -12.72 -21.88 7.65
CA TRP A 20 -13.17 -23.03 6.90
C TRP A 20 -14.68 -23.21 7.01
N ARG A 21 -15.37 -23.29 5.88
CA ARG A 21 -16.80 -23.63 5.86
C ARG A 21 -16.97 -25.15 5.86
N LEU A 22 -17.45 -25.70 6.97
CA LEU A 22 -17.54 -27.16 7.18
C LEU A 22 -18.85 -27.79 6.69
N GLY A 23 -19.93 -27.02 6.60
CA GLY A 23 -21.22 -27.53 6.14
C GLY A 23 -22.40 -26.72 6.66
N ASP A 24 -23.57 -27.34 6.65
CA ASP A 24 -24.83 -26.70 7.01
C ASP A 24 -25.20 -27.02 8.45
N ARG A 25 -25.86 -26.06 9.11
CA ARG A 25 -26.40 -26.25 10.46
C ARG A 25 -27.78 -25.61 10.57
N ARG A 26 -28.56 -26.09 11.54
CA ARG A 26 -29.89 -25.52 11.81
C ARG A 26 -29.78 -24.31 12.73
N ILE A 27 -30.67 -23.34 12.52
CA ILE A 27 -30.87 -22.23 13.45
C ILE A 27 -31.65 -22.75 14.66
N PRO A 28 -31.23 -22.45 15.89
CA PRO A 28 -31.94 -22.89 17.09
C PRO A 28 -33.39 -22.38 17.12
N GLU A 29 -34.31 -23.26 17.49
CA GLU A 29 -35.73 -22.91 17.66
C GLU A 29 -35.97 -22.26 19.03
N GLY A 30 -37.06 -21.50 19.15
CA GLY A 30 -37.48 -20.88 20.41
C GLY A 30 -36.81 -19.53 20.74
N ILE A 31 -35.97 -19.00 19.85
CA ILE A 31 -35.35 -17.68 19.99
C ILE A 31 -35.49 -16.86 18.70
N ALA A 32 -35.53 -15.54 18.84
CA ALA A 32 -35.40 -14.62 17.71
C ALA A 32 -33.91 -14.41 17.38
N VAL A 33 -33.52 -14.60 16.13
CA VAL A 33 -32.14 -14.33 15.67
C VAL A 33 -32.12 -13.04 14.87
N ASP A 34 -31.41 -12.05 15.39
CA ASP A 34 -31.19 -10.77 14.74
C ASP A 34 -29.70 -10.39 14.68
N GLY A 35 -29.38 -9.38 13.86
CA GLY A 35 -28.05 -8.80 13.80
C GLY A 35 -27.93 -7.60 12.87
N GLY A 36 -26.82 -6.88 13.03
CA GLY A 36 -26.54 -5.66 12.30
C GLY A 36 -25.06 -5.31 12.34
N SER A 37 -24.72 -4.23 13.05
CA SER A 37 -23.36 -3.72 13.17
C SER A 37 -22.64 -4.35 14.35
N ASP A 38 -21.38 -4.74 14.15
CA ASP A 38 -20.42 -5.15 15.18
C ASP A 38 -19.94 -4.00 16.08
N TRP A 39 -20.20 -2.75 15.68
CA TRP A 39 -19.94 -1.57 16.50
C TRP A 39 -21.18 -1.19 17.30
N PHE A 40 -21.08 -1.20 18.62
CA PHE A 40 -22.18 -0.90 19.55
C PHE A 40 -21.67 -0.23 20.85
N LEU A 41 -22.58 0.06 21.78
CA LEU A 41 -22.31 0.50 23.14
C LEU A 41 -23.16 -0.35 24.10
N LEU A 42 -22.52 -1.05 25.03
CA LEU A 42 -23.22 -1.88 26.01
C LEU A 42 -23.04 -1.28 27.41
N ASN A 43 -24.11 -1.24 28.19
CA ASN A 43 -24.01 -0.85 29.59
C ASN A 43 -23.41 -1.98 30.43
N ARG A 44 -22.84 -1.62 31.58
CA ARG A 44 -22.18 -2.57 32.49
C ARG A 44 -23.07 -3.75 32.90
N LYS A 45 -24.35 -3.51 33.18
CA LYS A 45 -25.28 -4.57 33.66
C LYS A 45 -25.48 -5.66 32.61
N PHE A 46 -25.66 -5.29 31.36
CA PHE A 46 -25.80 -6.26 30.27
C PHE A 46 -24.49 -7.01 30.02
N VAL A 47 -23.33 -6.34 30.12
CA VAL A 47 -22.02 -7.01 30.03
C VAL A 47 -21.84 -8.03 31.16
N GLU A 48 -22.17 -7.67 32.40
CA GLU A 48 -22.12 -8.58 33.55
C GLU A 48 -23.02 -9.82 33.31
N TYR A 49 -24.23 -9.62 32.77
CA TYR A 49 -25.12 -10.72 32.40
C TYR A 49 -24.51 -11.65 31.35
N VAL A 50 -24.01 -11.11 30.23
CA VAL A 50 -23.39 -11.91 29.16
C VAL A 50 -22.16 -12.67 29.66
N THR A 51 -21.36 -12.05 30.53
CA THR A 51 -20.13 -12.66 31.04
C THR A 51 -20.43 -13.78 32.04
N PHE A 52 -21.28 -13.53 33.04
CA PHE A 52 -21.41 -14.39 34.22
C PHE A 52 -22.69 -15.22 34.28
N SER A 53 -23.70 -14.95 33.45
CA SER A 53 -24.90 -15.80 33.42
C SER A 53 -24.57 -17.19 32.90
N ASN A 54 -25.12 -18.19 33.59
CA ASN A 54 -25.09 -19.60 33.20
C ASN A 54 -26.48 -20.11 32.77
N ASP A 55 -27.39 -19.20 32.43
CA ASP A 55 -28.69 -19.59 31.88
C ASP A 55 -28.54 -20.31 30.53
N ASP A 56 -29.65 -20.92 30.11
CA ASP A 56 -29.70 -21.73 28.89
C ASP A 56 -29.38 -20.92 27.64
N LEU A 57 -29.85 -19.66 27.57
CA LEU A 57 -29.65 -18.77 26.42
C LEU A 57 -28.16 -18.45 26.25
N VAL A 58 -27.52 -17.88 27.27
CA VAL A 58 -26.12 -17.42 27.20
C VAL A 58 -25.19 -18.60 26.97
N THR A 59 -25.40 -19.72 27.66
CA THR A 59 -24.58 -20.93 27.51
C THR A 59 -24.67 -21.50 26.09
N LYS A 60 -25.88 -21.65 25.53
CA LYS A 60 -26.07 -22.17 24.18
C LYS A 60 -25.61 -21.19 23.11
N MET A 61 -25.83 -19.88 23.29
CA MET A 61 -25.39 -18.87 22.34
C MET A 61 -23.88 -18.78 22.27
N LYS A 62 -23.15 -18.82 23.40
CA LYS A 62 -21.68 -18.90 23.39
C LYS A 62 -21.21 -20.09 22.54
N ARG A 63 -21.77 -21.28 22.76
CA ARG A 63 -21.42 -22.49 21.99
C ARG A 63 -21.78 -22.39 20.50
N PHE A 64 -22.97 -21.88 20.17
CA PHE A 64 -23.39 -21.72 18.78
C PHE A 64 -22.47 -20.75 18.03
N TYR A 65 -22.10 -19.66 18.69
CA TYR A 65 -21.30 -18.61 18.09
C TYR A 65 -19.80 -18.92 18.00
N SER A 66 -19.27 -19.86 18.79
CA SER A 66 -17.90 -20.42 18.64
C SER A 66 -17.64 -21.13 17.30
N TYR A 67 -18.68 -21.44 16.52
CA TYR A 67 -18.56 -22.12 15.22
C TYR A 67 -19.39 -21.43 14.12
N THR A 68 -19.64 -20.14 14.30
CA THR A 68 -20.26 -19.28 13.27
C THR A 68 -19.17 -18.66 12.41
N SER A 69 -19.46 -18.21 11.19
CA SER A 69 -18.49 -17.57 10.27
C SER A 69 -17.64 -16.49 10.95
N GLU A 70 -16.54 -16.89 11.55
CA GLU A 70 -15.42 -16.02 11.82
C GLU A 70 -14.77 -15.76 10.44
N CYS A 71 -14.31 -14.55 10.23
CA CYS A 71 -13.25 -14.21 9.32
C CYS A 71 -12.69 -12.94 9.87
N ALA A 72 -11.48 -13.11 10.40
CA ALA A 72 -10.47 -12.10 10.65
C ALA A 72 -11.05 -10.74 11.01
N ASP A 73 -11.13 -10.52 12.32
CA ASP A 73 -11.77 -9.41 13.03
C ASP A 73 -13.27 -9.58 13.26
N LEU A 74 -13.67 -10.50 14.17
CA LEU A 74 -14.86 -10.34 15.03
C LEU A 74 -16.25 -10.21 14.36
N LEU A 75 -16.40 -10.23 13.02
CA LEU A 75 -17.59 -9.64 12.39
C LEU A 75 -18.87 -10.47 12.55
N SER A 76 -18.97 -11.77 12.23
CA SER A 76 -20.29 -12.44 12.35
C SER A 76 -20.68 -12.78 13.79
N PHE A 77 -19.70 -13.09 14.66
CA PHE A 77 -19.94 -13.21 16.11
C PHE A 77 -20.47 -11.88 16.66
N LEU A 78 -19.77 -10.76 16.46
CA LEU A 78 -20.21 -9.45 16.99
C LEU A 78 -21.45 -8.91 16.29
N GLN A 79 -21.64 -9.18 14.99
CA GLN A 79 -22.75 -8.63 14.22
C GLN A 79 -24.10 -9.22 14.64
N SER A 80 -24.18 -10.40 15.25
CA SER A 80 -25.47 -10.98 15.65
C SER A 80 -25.53 -11.58 17.05
N PHE A 81 -24.42 -11.96 17.70
CA PHE A 81 -24.44 -12.53 19.06
C PHE A 81 -25.12 -11.58 20.06
N PHE A 82 -24.64 -10.34 20.15
CA PHE A 82 -25.15 -9.37 21.12
C PHE A 82 -26.61 -8.97 20.85
N HIS A 83 -27.02 -8.90 19.59
CA HIS A 83 -28.40 -8.62 19.20
C HIS A 83 -29.32 -9.78 19.63
N THR A 84 -28.95 -11.01 19.24
CA THR A 84 -29.68 -12.23 19.58
C THR A 84 -29.77 -12.42 21.10
N VAL A 85 -28.68 -12.23 21.84
CA VAL A 85 -28.71 -12.38 23.31
C VAL A 85 -29.55 -11.28 23.94
N LEU A 86 -29.41 -10.02 23.53
CA LEU A 86 -30.15 -8.91 24.13
C LEU A 86 -31.66 -9.08 23.95
N GLU A 87 -32.12 -9.36 22.73
CA GLU A 87 -33.54 -9.51 22.40
C GLU A 87 -34.23 -10.65 23.12
N ASN A 88 -33.50 -11.73 23.45
CA ASN A 88 -34.06 -12.90 24.13
C ASN A 88 -33.74 -12.93 25.64
N SER A 89 -33.05 -11.91 26.17
CA SER A 89 -32.67 -11.82 27.58
C SER A 89 -33.67 -11.01 28.41
N PRO A 90 -33.55 -11.03 29.76
CA PRO A 90 -34.30 -10.11 30.64
C PRO A 90 -34.03 -8.61 30.40
N TYR A 91 -33.08 -8.26 29.53
CA TYR A 91 -32.71 -6.89 29.18
C TYR A 91 -33.27 -6.41 27.84
N CYS A 92 -34.18 -7.17 27.20
CA CYS A 92 -34.72 -6.85 25.88
C CYS A 92 -35.31 -5.42 25.75
N ASP A 93 -35.98 -4.91 26.79
CA ASP A 93 -36.54 -3.55 26.84
C ASP A 93 -35.49 -2.43 26.89
N SER A 94 -34.20 -2.76 27.03
CA SER A 94 -33.11 -1.78 27.05
C SER A 94 -32.44 -1.55 25.68
N MET A 95 -32.90 -2.25 24.63
CA MET A 95 -32.36 -2.11 23.29
C MET A 95 -32.80 -0.79 22.63
N VAL A 96 -31.82 -0.07 22.09
CA VAL A 96 -32.05 1.08 21.22
C VAL A 96 -31.47 0.74 19.85
N ASP A 97 -32.31 0.75 18.81
CA ASP A 97 -31.90 0.49 17.41
C ASP A 97 -31.13 1.69 16.80
N ASN A 98 -30.05 2.08 17.46
CA ASN A 98 -29.08 3.06 16.99
C ASN A 98 -27.76 2.86 17.74
N ASN A 99 -26.73 2.40 17.04
CA ASN A 99 -25.40 2.19 17.60
C ASN A 99 -24.55 3.47 17.73
N LEU A 100 -25.13 4.63 17.41
CA LEU A 100 -24.50 5.95 17.45
C LEU A 100 -23.32 6.12 16.48
N ARG A 101 -23.27 5.32 15.40
CA ARG A 101 -22.19 5.34 14.40
C ARG A 101 -22.66 5.84 13.03
N ILE A 102 -21.71 6.43 12.29
CA ILE A 102 -21.81 6.64 10.84
C ILE A 102 -20.80 5.71 10.16
N THR A 103 -21.30 4.69 9.48
CA THR A 103 -20.46 3.74 8.72
C THR A 103 -20.58 4.03 7.22
N ASN A 104 -19.46 4.31 6.56
CA ASN A 104 -19.44 4.73 5.15
C ASN A 104 -19.61 3.56 4.15
N TRP A 105 -20.79 2.97 4.11
CA TRP A 105 -21.08 1.88 3.19
C TRP A 105 -21.29 2.36 1.75
N ASN A 106 -20.38 2.00 0.85
CA ASN A 106 -20.60 2.08 -0.59
C ASN A 106 -20.43 0.69 -1.24
N ARG A 107 -21.54 -0.03 -1.38
CA ARG A 107 -21.52 -1.42 -1.86
C ARG A 107 -20.95 -1.60 -3.27
N LYS A 108 -21.00 -0.56 -4.12
CA LYS A 108 -20.43 -0.63 -5.48
C LYS A 108 -18.91 -0.82 -5.45
N LEU A 109 -18.25 -0.30 -4.41
CA LEU A 109 -16.80 -0.35 -4.23
C LEU A 109 -16.38 -1.36 -3.16
N GLY A 110 -17.07 -1.39 -2.01
CA GLY A 110 -16.66 -2.18 -0.84
C GLY A 110 -17.01 -3.68 -0.86
N CYS A 111 -17.87 -4.13 -1.78
CA CYS A 111 -18.28 -5.54 -1.90
C CYS A 111 -17.61 -6.21 -3.12
N LYS A 112 -16.35 -6.65 -2.97
CA LYS A 112 -15.56 -7.28 -4.06
C LYS A 112 -15.11 -8.70 -3.76
N CYS A 113 -15.59 -9.30 -2.67
CA CYS A 113 -15.14 -10.61 -2.19
C CYS A 113 -13.61 -10.65 -1.99
N GLN A 114 -13.03 -9.55 -1.52
CA GLN A 114 -11.59 -9.36 -1.37
C GLN A 114 -10.95 -10.29 -0.33
N TYR A 115 -11.74 -10.80 0.63
CA TYR A 115 -11.28 -11.66 1.73
C TYR A 115 -11.39 -13.16 1.42
N LYS A 116 -11.64 -13.55 0.16
CA LYS A 116 -11.85 -14.97 -0.22
C LYS A 116 -10.66 -15.89 0.12
N HIS A 117 -9.45 -15.32 0.23
CA HIS A 117 -8.23 -16.05 0.61
C HIS A 117 -8.08 -16.23 2.13
N ILE A 118 -8.93 -15.60 2.94
CA ILE A 118 -8.94 -15.67 4.42
C ILE A 118 -10.20 -16.40 4.93
N VAL A 119 -11.29 -16.36 4.16
CA VAL A 119 -12.54 -17.07 4.47
C VAL A 119 -13.23 -17.63 3.24
N ASP A 120 -13.89 -18.76 3.46
CA ASP A 120 -14.78 -19.41 2.50
C ASP A 120 -16.14 -18.68 2.34
N TRP A 121 -16.11 -17.34 2.32
CA TRP A 121 -17.28 -16.47 2.19
C TRP A 121 -16.93 -15.14 1.52
N CYS A 122 -17.94 -14.41 1.04
CA CYS A 122 -17.76 -13.07 0.47
C CYS A 122 -18.26 -12.00 1.44
N GLY A 123 -17.32 -11.19 1.94
CA GLY A 123 -17.61 -10.03 2.78
C GLY A 123 -17.69 -8.70 2.00
N CYS A 124 -18.11 -7.66 2.70
CA CYS A 124 -17.98 -6.27 2.28
C CYS A 124 -17.28 -5.48 3.38
N SER A 125 -16.58 -4.41 3.02
CA SER A 125 -16.04 -3.45 3.99
C SER A 125 -16.46 -2.01 3.67
N PRO A 126 -16.59 -1.13 4.68
CA PRO A 126 -16.87 0.29 4.45
C PRO A 126 -15.69 0.99 3.75
N ASN A 127 -16.02 2.03 3.00
CA ASN A 127 -15.04 2.90 2.34
C ASN A 127 -14.46 3.92 3.32
N ASP A 128 -13.32 4.48 2.96
CA ASP A 128 -12.75 5.60 3.69
C ASP A 128 -13.49 6.90 3.36
N PHE A 129 -13.66 7.76 4.36
CA PHE A 129 -14.22 9.10 4.15
C PHE A 129 -13.28 9.99 3.33
N LYS A 130 -13.87 10.94 2.61
CA LYS A 130 -13.15 11.96 1.83
C LYS A 130 -13.62 13.37 2.22
N PRO A 131 -12.93 14.46 1.82
CA PRO A 131 -13.32 15.82 2.16
C PRO A 131 -14.78 16.16 1.78
N ALA A 132 -15.27 15.61 0.67
CA ALA A 132 -16.65 15.77 0.23
C ALA A 132 -17.69 15.20 1.20
N ASP A 133 -17.32 14.26 2.07
CA ASP A 133 -18.21 13.63 3.05
C ASP A 133 -18.40 14.45 4.33
N PHE A 134 -17.64 15.53 4.54
CA PHE A 134 -17.62 16.26 5.82
C PHE A 134 -19.02 16.67 6.32
N HIS A 135 -19.88 17.14 5.42
CA HIS A 135 -21.25 17.54 5.71
C HIS A 135 -22.09 16.41 6.38
N ARG A 136 -21.74 15.14 6.17
CA ARG A 136 -22.44 13.99 6.74
C ARG A 136 -22.24 13.86 8.25
N PHE A 137 -21.16 14.45 8.79
CA PHE A 137 -20.90 14.46 10.23
C PHE A 137 -21.76 15.47 10.99
N GLN A 138 -22.39 16.40 10.29
CA GLN A 138 -23.22 17.47 10.87
C GLN A 138 -24.72 17.16 10.82
N GLN A 139 -25.10 15.95 10.39
CA GLN A 139 -26.49 15.52 10.31
C GLN A 139 -27.13 15.42 11.70
N THR A 140 -28.39 15.87 11.82
CA THR A 140 -29.16 15.86 13.08
C THR A 140 -30.34 14.90 13.05
N ALA A 141 -30.48 14.06 12.01
CA ALA A 141 -31.62 13.15 11.86
C ALA A 141 -31.67 12.07 12.94
N ARG A 142 -30.50 11.65 13.45
CA ARG A 142 -30.35 10.74 14.59
C ARG A 142 -29.05 11.04 15.34
N PRO A 143 -28.95 10.75 16.66
CA PRO A 143 -27.73 10.97 17.41
C PRO A 143 -26.61 10.03 16.93
N THR A 144 -25.43 10.60 16.67
CA THR A 144 -24.21 9.88 16.24
C THR A 144 -22.98 10.54 16.85
N PHE A 145 -22.04 9.75 17.35
CA PHE A 145 -20.84 10.25 18.06
C PHE A 145 -19.52 9.72 17.48
N PHE A 146 -19.56 8.70 16.63
CA PHE A 146 -18.36 8.14 15.98
C PHE A 146 -18.64 7.82 14.52
N ALA A 147 -17.59 7.78 13.70
CA ALA A 147 -17.68 7.42 12.29
C ALA A 147 -16.52 6.52 11.86
N ARG A 148 -16.70 5.72 10.80
CA ARG A 148 -15.64 4.92 10.17
C ARG A 148 -15.88 4.66 8.67
N LYS A 149 -14.84 4.47 7.85
CA LYS A 149 -13.40 4.37 8.18
C LYS A 149 -12.61 5.63 7.79
N PHE A 150 -11.44 5.79 8.41
CA PHE A 150 -10.47 6.82 8.09
C PHE A 150 -9.09 6.15 8.00
N GLU A 151 -8.38 6.39 6.90
CA GLU A 151 -7.03 5.88 6.66
C GLU A 151 -6.17 7.06 6.19
N ALA A 152 -5.12 7.42 6.94
CA ALA A 152 -4.33 8.63 6.65
C ALA A 152 -3.53 8.52 5.35
N VAL A 153 -3.08 7.31 4.99
CA VAL A 153 -2.46 7.02 3.67
C VAL A 153 -3.42 7.12 2.49
N VAL A 154 -4.74 7.14 2.76
CA VAL A 154 -5.80 7.24 1.74
C VAL A 154 -6.33 8.67 1.63
N ASN A 155 -6.62 9.32 2.75
CA ASN A 155 -6.94 10.75 2.83
C ASN A 155 -6.84 11.25 4.29
N GLN A 156 -5.83 12.06 4.59
CA GLN A 156 -5.65 12.70 5.88
C GLN A 156 -6.40 14.04 5.98
N GLU A 157 -6.69 14.72 4.86
CA GLU A 157 -7.37 16.02 4.87
C GLU A 157 -8.70 15.98 5.66
N ILE A 158 -9.55 14.98 5.42
CA ILE A 158 -10.83 14.83 6.14
C ILE A 158 -10.64 14.56 7.64
N ILE A 159 -9.54 13.91 8.03
CA ILE A 159 -9.19 13.65 9.44
C ILE A 159 -8.87 14.97 10.12
N GLY A 160 -8.02 15.80 9.49
CA GLY A 160 -7.67 17.13 9.98
C GLY A 160 -8.88 18.05 10.09
N GLN A 161 -9.73 18.10 9.05
CA GLN A 161 -10.97 18.87 9.07
C GLN A 161 -11.87 18.49 10.25
N LEU A 162 -12.03 17.19 10.52
CA LEU A 162 -12.85 16.69 11.62
C LEU A 162 -12.26 17.04 12.99
N ASP A 163 -10.95 16.85 13.20
CA ASP A 163 -10.31 17.19 14.48
C ASP A 163 -10.40 18.70 14.79
N TYR A 164 -10.09 19.55 13.80
CA TYR A 164 -10.12 21.00 13.99
C TYR A 164 -11.54 21.52 14.21
N TYR A 165 -12.54 20.89 13.57
CA TYR A 165 -13.94 21.22 13.81
C TYR A 165 -14.38 20.89 15.24
N LEU A 166 -13.92 19.76 15.80
CA LEU A 166 -14.30 19.30 17.13
C LEU A 166 -13.54 20.02 18.26
N TYR A 167 -12.25 20.31 18.07
CA TYR A 167 -11.35 20.75 19.15
C TYR A 167 -10.58 22.05 18.84
N GLY A 168 -10.93 22.73 17.75
CA GLY A 168 -10.28 23.97 17.32
C GLY A 168 -8.93 23.75 16.63
N ASN A 169 -8.41 24.81 16.00
CA ASN A 169 -7.13 24.76 15.29
C ASN A 169 -5.95 24.63 16.26
N TYR A 170 -4.86 24.00 15.77
CA TYR A 170 -3.55 24.11 16.41
C TYR A 170 -3.02 25.56 16.33
N PRO A 171 -2.09 25.95 17.23
CA PRO A 171 -1.43 27.25 17.16
C PRO A 171 -0.78 27.52 15.79
N SER A 172 -0.70 28.80 15.42
CA SER A 172 -0.04 29.20 14.18
C SER A 172 1.44 28.80 14.21
N GLY A 173 1.93 28.19 13.13
CA GLY A 173 3.32 27.73 13.02
C GLY A 173 3.58 26.31 13.54
N THR A 174 2.56 25.58 14.02
CA THR A 174 2.72 24.17 14.38
C THR A 174 3.15 23.35 13.14
N PRO A 175 4.29 22.63 13.19
CA PRO A 175 4.80 21.81 12.09
C PRO A 175 4.00 20.51 11.92
N GLY A 176 4.25 19.76 10.85
CA GLY A 176 3.74 18.39 10.69
C GLY A 176 2.24 18.23 10.41
N LEU A 177 1.42 19.30 10.51
CA LEU A 177 -0.05 19.21 10.40
C LEU A 177 -0.56 18.61 9.08
N ARG A 178 0.16 18.80 7.97
CA ARG A 178 -0.19 18.25 6.64
C ARG A 178 0.65 17.05 6.24
N ALA A 179 1.60 16.65 7.08
CA ALA A 179 2.49 15.52 6.84
C ALA A 179 1.93 14.27 7.51
N TYR A 180 2.29 13.10 7.02
CA TYR A 180 2.00 11.82 7.64
C TYR A 180 3.16 10.86 7.43
N TRP A 181 3.52 10.14 8.48
CA TRP A 181 4.60 9.15 8.50
C TRP A 181 4.02 7.82 8.97
N GLU A 182 4.29 6.76 8.22
CA GLU A 182 3.86 5.39 8.55
C GLU A 182 5.06 4.46 8.45
N ASN A 183 5.43 3.83 9.56
CA ASN A 183 6.51 2.84 9.58
C ASN A 183 6.03 1.57 8.86
N VAL A 184 6.84 1.06 7.93
CA VAL A 184 6.58 -0.17 7.17
C VAL A 184 7.67 -1.24 7.39
N TYR A 185 8.67 -0.93 8.20
CA TYR A 185 9.72 -1.85 8.64
C TYR A 185 10.46 -1.24 9.83
N ASP A 186 10.66 -2.03 10.87
CA ASP A 186 11.46 -1.69 12.03
C ASP A 186 12.45 -2.83 12.35
N GLU A 187 13.68 -2.46 12.73
CA GLU A 187 14.77 -3.40 12.99
C GLU A 187 14.43 -4.57 13.96
N PRO A 188 13.65 -4.36 15.05
CA PRO A 188 13.30 -5.44 15.97
C PRO A 188 12.52 -6.59 15.33
N ASP A 189 11.78 -6.35 14.24
CA ASP A 189 11.08 -7.38 13.49
C ASP A 189 12.06 -8.27 12.69
N GLY A 190 13.25 -7.75 12.40
CA GLY A 190 14.31 -8.43 11.68
C GLY A 190 14.08 -8.52 10.17
N VAL A 191 15.16 -8.60 9.40
CA VAL A 191 15.14 -8.59 7.92
C VAL A 191 14.39 -9.76 7.26
N HIS A 192 14.03 -10.79 8.03
CA HIS A 192 13.30 -11.96 7.53
C HIS A 192 11.82 -11.65 7.24
N THR A 193 11.26 -10.61 7.86
CA THR A 193 9.90 -10.11 7.57
C THR A 193 9.83 -9.36 6.23
N LEU A 194 10.98 -8.86 5.74
CA LEU A 194 11.10 -8.24 4.43
C LEU A 194 11.17 -9.30 3.32
N SER A 195 10.64 -8.91 2.15
CA SER A 195 10.91 -9.61 0.89
C SER A 195 12.31 -9.28 0.38
N ASP A 196 12.90 -10.17 -0.43
CA ASP A 196 14.19 -9.91 -1.08
C ASP A 196 14.15 -8.66 -1.99
N VAL A 197 12.97 -8.32 -2.53
CA VAL A 197 12.73 -7.10 -3.32
C VAL A 197 12.88 -5.85 -2.46
N ALA A 198 12.13 -5.79 -1.35
CA ALA A 198 12.15 -4.65 -0.45
C ALA A 198 13.55 -4.46 0.15
N LEU A 199 14.17 -5.54 0.62
CA LEU A 199 15.54 -5.51 1.16
C LEU A 199 16.54 -4.97 0.12
N THR A 200 16.52 -5.49 -1.12
CA THR A 200 17.39 -5.01 -2.21
C THR A 200 17.18 -3.50 -2.46
N MET A 201 15.94 -3.06 -2.56
CA MET A 201 15.59 -1.66 -2.86
C MET A 201 15.97 -0.71 -1.71
N TYR A 202 15.67 -1.06 -0.46
CA TYR A 202 16.01 -0.23 0.70
C TYR A 202 17.52 -0.08 0.87
N HIS A 203 18.31 -1.13 0.61
CA HIS A 203 19.77 -1.03 0.55
C HIS A 203 20.24 -0.07 -0.55
N SER A 204 19.64 -0.14 -1.74
CA SER A 204 19.97 0.77 -2.84
C SER A 204 19.59 2.22 -2.53
N PHE A 205 18.46 2.45 -1.84
CA PHE A 205 18.04 3.77 -1.40
C PHE A 205 19.00 4.38 -0.37
N SER A 206 19.48 3.60 0.61
CA SER A 206 20.52 4.05 1.54
C SER A 206 21.78 4.49 0.79
N ARG A 207 22.28 3.67 -0.15
CA ARG A 207 23.45 4.01 -0.97
C ARG A 207 23.21 5.22 -1.88
N LEU A 208 21.99 5.43 -2.35
CA LEU A 208 21.62 6.63 -3.12
C LEU A 208 21.74 7.90 -2.25
N GLY A 209 21.35 7.83 -0.97
CA GLY A 209 21.54 8.89 0.02
C GLY A 209 23.01 9.18 0.31
N LEU A 210 23.83 8.14 0.49
CA LEU A 210 25.27 8.32 0.73
C LEU A 210 25.98 9.00 -0.45
N ARG A 211 25.64 8.63 -1.69
CA ARG A 211 26.15 9.30 -2.90
C ARG A 211 25.71 10.76 -2.99
N ARG A 212 24.50 11.08 -2.50
CA ARG A 212 24.04 12.47 -2.39
C ARG A 212 24.86 13.26 -1.38
N ALA A 213 25.14 12.69 -0.20
CA ALA A 213 25.96 13.35 0.81
C ALA A 213 27.36 13.70 0.25
N GLU A 214 27.99 12.75 -0.44
CA GLU A 214 29.30 12.94 -1.07
C GLU A 214 29.28 14.07 -2.12
N THR A 215 28.25 14.10 -2.98
CA THR A 215 28.14 15.08 -4.07
C THR A 215 27.68 16.46 -3.62
N SER A 216 27.05 16.58 -2.45
CA SER A 216 26.57 17.86 -1.91
C SER A 216 27.69 18.69 -1.26
N PHE A 217 28.84 18.07 -0.96
CA PHE A 217 29.99 18.75 -0.40
C PHE A 217 30.97 19.15 -1.50
N HIS A 218 31.08 20.46 -1.77
CA HIS A 218 32.03 21.01 -2.72
C HIS A 218 33.22 21.65 -1.99
N ALA A 219 34.29 20.87 -1.79
CA ALA A 219 35.56 21.36 -1.26
C ALA A 219 36.75 20.83 -2.06
N ALA A 220 37.85 21.60 -2.08
CA ALA A 220 39.07 21.27 -2.82
C ALA A 220 39.99 20.24 -2.13
N GLY A 221 39.55 19.66 -1.00
CA GLY A 221 40.33 18.72 -0.17
C GLY A 221 39.59 17.40 0.10
N ASP A 222 39.96 16.71 1.19
CA ASP A 222 39.32 15.45 1.58
C ASP A 222 37.82 15.65 1.85
N ASN A 223 37.01 14.84 1.17
CA ASN A 223 35.56 14.90 1.28
C ASN A 223 35.09 14.24 2.57
N SER A 224 34.76 15.06 3.58
CA SER A 224 34.27 14.62 4.89
C SER A 224 32.83 14.10 4.87
N CYS A 225 32.19 14.03 3.71
CA CYS A 225 30.86 13.46 3.49
C CYS A 225 30.91 12.15 2.69
N ARG A 226 32.06 11.45 2.69
CA ARG A 226 32.20 10.10 2.15
C ARG A 226 31.86 9.06 3.21
N TYR A 227 31.03 8.10 2.84
CA TYR A 227 30.49 7.10 3.75
C TYR A 227 30.63 5.68 3.19
N TYR A 228 30.81 4.71 4.09
CA TYR A 228 30.68 3.29 3.81
C TYR A 228 29.45 2.72 4.52
N PRO A 229 28.50 2.09 3.82
CA PRO A 229 27.28 1.57 4.42
C PRO A 229 27.57 0.42 5.39
N MET A 230 26.85 0.35 6.50
CA MET A 230 27.02 -0.66 7.54
C MET A 230 25.70 -1.36 7.86
N GLY A 231 25.70 -2.69 7.86
CA GLY A 231 24.55 -3.49 8.26
C GLY A 231 23.34 -3.38 7.31
N HIS A 232 22.14 -3.52 7.86
CA HIS A 232 20.87 -3.40 7.15
C HIS A 232 20.17 -2.08 7.53
N PRO A 233 19.13 -1.65 6.78
CA PRO A 233 18.25 -0.59 7.22
C PRO A 233 17.75 -0.82 8.65
N VAL A 234 17.62 0.26 9.41
CA VAL A 234 17.12 0.27 10.80
C VAL A 234 15.62 0.46 10.82
N SER A 235 15.10 1.38 10.00
CA SER A 235 13.66 1.54 9.82
C SER A 235 13.33 2.17 8.48
N VAL A 236 12.11 1.94 8.01
CA VAL A 236 11.60 2.52 6.77
C VAL A 236 10.22 3.12 7.00
N HIS A 237 10.03 4.37 6.59
CA HIS A 237 8.75 5.05 6.65
C HIS A 237 8.24 5.42 5.26
N LEU A 238 6.93 5.28 5.05
CA LEU A 238 6.22 6.02 4.01
C LEU A 238 6.08 7.48 4.47
N TYR A 239 6.37 8.42 3.56
CA TYR A 239 6.19 9.84 3.82
C TYR A 239 5.13 10.42 2.89
N PHE A 240 4.11 11.03 3.48
CA PHE A 240 3.07 11.76 2.75
C PHE A 240 3.07 13.23 3.16
N LEU A 241 2.82 14.10 2.19
CA LEU A 241 2.60 15.52 2.41
C LEU A 241 1.39 15.96 1.60
N ALA A 242 0.37 16.46 2.29
CA ALA A 242 -0.89 16.89 1.70
C ALA A 242 -1.54 15.83 0.79
N ASP A 243 -1.76 14.62 1.34
CA ASP A 243 -2.34 13.47 0.66
C ASP A 243 -1.60 13.03 -0.62
N ARG A 244 -0.31 13.37 -0.73
CA ARG A 244 0.57 12.94 -1.82
C ARG A 244 1.75 12.17 -1.26
N PHE A 245 1.96 10.98 -1.80
CA PHE A 245 3.13 10.16 -1.51
C PHE A 245 4.41 10.89 -1.96
N GLN A 246 5.34 11.08 -1.02
CA GLN A 246 6.63 11.73 -1.24
C GLN A 246 7.77 10.73 -1.36
N GLY A 247 7.51 9.43 -1.15
CA GLY A 247 8.52 8.38 -1.20
C GLY A 247 8.82 7.78 0.17
N PHE A 248 10.04 7.28 0.33
CA PHE A 248 10.49 6.55 1.52
C PHE A 248 11.50 7.35 2.31
N LEU A 249 11.46 7.20 3.63
CA LEU A 249 12.52 7.61 4.55
C LEU A 249 13.20 6.34 5.06
N ILE A 250 14.51 6.21 4.82
CA ILE A 250 15.28 5.04 5.21
C ILE A 250 16.29 5.47 6.26
N ARG A 251 16.16 4.95 7.47
CA ARG A 251 17.15 5.12 8.54
C ARG A 251 18.18 4.00 8.43
N HIS A 252 19.46 4.35 8.43
CA HIS A 252 20.56 3.40 8.24
C HIS A 252 21.85 3.85 8.93
N HIS A 253 22.76 2.91 9.12
CA HIS A 253 24.08 3.17 9.67
C HIS A 253 25.14 3.26 8.57
N ALA A 254 26.08 4.19 8.71
CA ALA A 254 27.21 4.30 7.81
C ALA A 254 28.45 4.85 8.53
N THR A 255 29.63 4.36 8.14
CA THR A 255 30.90 4.87 8.67
C THR A 255 31.34 6.07 7.84
N ASN A 256 31.49 7.24 8.48
CA ASN A 256 32.12 8.40 7.86
C ASN A 256 33.62 8.10 7.67
N LEU A 257 34.09 8.15 6.43
CA LEU A 257 35.44 7.72 6.07
C LEU A 257 36.53 8.73 6.45
N ALA A 258 36.20 10.02 6.62
CA ALA A 258 37.18 11.03 6.99
C ALA A 258 37.58 10.94 8.48
N VAL A 259 36.62 10.60 9.35
CA VAL A 259 36.85 10.49 10.80
C VAL A 259 36.80 9.06 11.32
N SER A 260 36.50 8.07 10.46
CA SER A 260 36.35 6.65 10.81
C SER A 260 35.37 6.41 11.97
N LYS A 261 34.24 7.12 11.98
CA LYS A 261 33.19 6.98 13.00
C LYS A 261 31.88 6.50 12.38
N LEU A 262 31.17 5.65 13.13
CA LEU A 262 29.83 5.21 12.78
C LEU A 262 28.84 6.36 13.04
N GLU A 263 28.04 6.69 12.03
CA GLU A 263 26.97 7.67 12.09
C GLU A 263 25.63 6.99 11.75
N THR A 264 24.53 7.52 12.27
CA THR A 264 23.18 7.08 11.94
C THR A 264 22.48 8.18 11.17
N LEU A 265 22.00 7.84 9.99
CA LEU A 265 21.47 8.78 9.01
C LEU A 265 20.05 8.39 8.64
N GLU A 266 19.27 9.36 8.16
CA GLU A 266 18.00 9.10 7.49
C GLU A 266 18.03 9.71 6.09
N THR A 267 17.66 8.93 5.09
CA THR A 267 17.63 9.34 3.68
C THR A 267 16.20 9.40 3.18
N TRP A 268 15.81 10.54 2.60
CA TRP A 268 14.56 10.67 1.86
C TRP A 268 14.80 10.40 0.38
N VAL A 269 14.12 9.38 -0.15
CA VAL A 269 14.08 9.08 -1.58
C VAL A 269 12.67 9.29 -2.14
N MET A 270 12.56 9.92 -3.31
CA MET A 270 11.30 10.17 -4.00
C MET A 270 11.33 9.56 -5.42
N PRO A 271 10.23 8.94 -5.89
CA PRO A 271 10.17 8.43 -7.25
C PRO A 271 10.10 9.60 -8.25
N LYS A 272 10.81 9.48 -9.36
CA LYS A 272 10.77 10.44 -10.45
C LYS A 272 9.43 10.34 -11.18
N LYS A 273 8.93 11.46 -11.67
CA LYS A 273 7.71 11.48 -12.51
C LYS A 273 8.00 10.82 -13.85
N VAL A 274 7.34 9.69 -14.11
CA VAL A 274 7.51 8.87 -15.32
C VAL A 274 6.33 8.91 -16.28
N PHE A 275 5.14 9.25 -15.79
CA PHE A 275 3.95 9.38 -16.63
C PHE A 275 4.05 10.62 -17.53
N LYS A 276 3.86 10.42 -18.84
CA LYS A 276 3.91 11.46 -19.85
C LYS A 276 2.73 11.31 -20.79
N ILE A 277 1.99 12.40 -20.99
CA ILE A 277 0.98 12.51 -22.04
C ILE A 277 1.71 13.00 -23.30
N ALA A 278 1.62 12.24 -24.38
CA ALA A 278 2.02 12.70 -25.70
C ALA A 278 0.93 13.63 -26.24
N SER A 279 1.27 14.62 -27.10
CA SER A 279 0.30 15.56 -27.67
C SER A 279 -0.93 14.81 -28.20
N PRO A 280 -2.05 14.81 -27.45
CA PRO A 280 -3.14 13.91 -27.80
C PRO A 280 -3.80 14.44 -29.08
N PRO A 281 -4.29 13.56 -29.96
CA PRO A 281 -5.14 14.02 -31.05
C PRO A 281 -6.37 14.74 -30.46
N SER A 282 -6.88 15.76 -31.17
CA SER A 282 -7.91 16.69 -30.64
C SER A 282 -9.21 16.01 -30.19
N ASP A 283 -9.41 14.76 -30.59
CA ASP A 283 -10.54 13.88 -30.30
C ASP A 283 -10.37 13.02 -29.03
N PHE A 284 -9.19 13.02 -28.39
CA PHE A 284 -8.89 12.17 -27.23
C PHE A 284 -8.39 12.98 -26.01
N GLY A 285 -9.21 13.08 -24.96
CA GLY A 285 -8.86 13.85 -23.76
C GLY A 285 -9.23 13.20 -22.42
N ARG A 286 -9.68 11.94 -22.41
CA ARG A 286 -10.20 11.31 -21.18
C ARG A 286 -9.11 10.77 -20.26
N LEU A 287 -7.96 10.34 -20.77
CA LEU A 287 -6.90 9.76 -19.94
C LEU A 287 -6.30 10.84 -19.02
N GLN A 288 -6.38 10.61 -17.71
CA GLN A 288 -5.83 11.52 -16.71
C GLN A 288 -4.50 11.03 -16.15
N PHE A 289 -4.37 9.72 -15.95
CA PHE A 289 -3.20 9.12 -15.29
C PHE A 289 -3.08 7.64 -15.65
N SER A 290 -1.85 7.11 -15.61
CA SER A 290 -1.59 5.67 -15.70
C SER A 290 -0.40 5.28 -14.83
N GLU A 291 -0.56 4.17 -14.13
CA GLU A 291 0.37 3.67 -13.12
C GLU A 291 0.43 2.15 -13.15
N ILE A 292 1.61 1.62 -12.83
CA ILE A 292 1.88 0.19 -12.76
C ILE A 292 2.27 -0.14 -11.32
N GLY A 293 1.67 -1.17 -10.76
CA GLY A 293 1.95 -1.60 -9.38
C GLY A 293 1.42 -2.99 -9.09
N THR A 294 1.48 -3.37 -7.81
CA THR A 294 0.90 -4.60 -7.26
C THR A 294 -0.05 -4.24 -6.12
N GLU A 295 -0.85 -5.21 -5.67
CA GLU A 295 -1.78 -5.03 -4.54
C GLU A 295 -2.81 -3.91 -4.80
N TRP A 296 -3.50 -4.01 -5.94
CA TRP A 296 -4.59 -3.11 -6.28
C TRP A 296 -5.75 -3.24 -5.29
N ASP A 297 -6.03 -2.16 -4.55
CA ASP A 297 -7.20 -2.03 -3.71
C ASP A 297 -8.38 -1.54 -4.56
N ALA A 298 -9.30 -2.45 -4.91
CA ALA A 298 -10.47 -2.10 -5.72
C ALA A 298 -11.50 -1.23 -4.97
N LYS A 299 -11.46 -1.19 -3.63
CA LYS A 299 -12.36 -0.39 -2.80
C LYS A 299 -11.92 1.08 -2.80
N GLU A 300 -10.64 1.33 -2.57
CA GLU A 300 -10.06 2.68 -2.50
C GLU A 300 -9.44 3.16 -3.82
N ARG A 301 -9.30 2.26 -4.80
CA ARG A 301 -8.80 2.51 -6.17
C ARG A 301 -7.36 3.07 -6.19
N LEU A 302 -6.48 2.39 -5.47
CA LEU A 302 -5.03 2.68 -5.41
C LEU A 302 -4.23 1.39 -5.24
N PHE A 303 -2.91 1.45 -5.46
CA PHE A 303 -1.99 0.35 -5.14
C PHE A 303 -1.51 0.47 -3.68
N ARG A 304 -1.58 -0.63 -2.91
CA ARG A 304 -1.08 -0.66 -1.52
C ARG A 304 0.45 -0.79 -1.46
N ASN A 305 1.08 -1.32 -2.50
CA ASN A 305 2.51 -1.14 -2.74
C ASN A 305 2.78 0.28 -3.25
N PHE A 306 2.75 1.28 -2.35
CA PHE A 306 2.86 2.71 -2.66
C PHE A 306 4.13 3.08 -3.44
N GLY A 307 5.23 2.36 -3.19
CA GLY A 307 6.49 2.58 -3.89
C GLY A 307 6.57 1.96 -5.28
N GLY A 308 5.61 1.09 -5.65
CA GLY A 308 5.72 0.28 -6.86
C GLY A 308 7.01 -0.54 -6.89
N LEU A 309 7.44 -1.06 -5.73
CA LEU A 309 8.66 -1.87 -5.62
C LEU A 309 8.39 -3.24 -6.22
N LEU A 310 9.08 -3.58 -7.32
CA LEU A 310 8.85 -4.82 -8.07
C LEU A 310 10.17 -5.56 -8.32
N GLY A 311 10.12 -6.87 -8.15
CA GLY A 311 11.18 -7.82 -8.51
C GLY A 311 10.81 -8.68 -9.72
N PRO A 312 11.72 -9.59 -10.14
CA PRO A 312 11.56 -10.37 -11.36
C PRO A 312 10.42 -11.40 -11.29
N THR A 313 9.93 -11.75 -10.10
CA THR A 313 8.86 -12.73 -9.90
C THR A 313 7.50 -12.10 -9.63
N ASP A 314 7.40 -10.77 -9.60
CA ASP A 314 6.14 -10.09 -9.39
C ASP A 314 5.27 -10.08 -10.65
N GLU A 315 3.96 -10.05 -10.44
CA GLU A 315 2.97 -9.97 -11.51
C GLU A 315 2.33 -8.57 -11.55
N PRO A 316 2.89 -7.63 -12.33
CA PRO A 316 2.47 -6.24 -12.33
C PRO A 316 1.06 -6.05 -12.91
N VAL A 317 0.31 -5.11 -12.34
CA VAL A 317 -1.01 -4.69 -12.77
C VAL A 317 -0.92 -3.30 -13.38
N GLY A 318 -1.47 -3.12 -14.58
CA GLY A 318 -1.56 -1.80 -15.20
C GLY A 318 -2.90 -1.14 -14.91
N MET A 319 -2.87 0.09 -14.39
CA MET A 319 -4.06 0.89 -14.09
C MET A 319 -4.08 2.18 -14.92
N GLN A 320 -5.30 2.58 -15.30
CA GLN A 320 -5.57 3.85 -15.98
C GLN A 320 -6.74 4.57 -15.31
N LYS A 321 -6.60 5.89 -15.15
CA LYS A 321 -7.63 6.79 -14.63
C LYS A 321 -8.20 7.64 -15.75
N TRP A 322 -9.52 7.76 -15.76
CA TRP A 322 -10.29 8.37 -16.84
C TRP A 322 -11.18 9.50 -16.32
N GLY A 323 -11.29 10.56 -17.11
CA GLY A 323 -12.33 11.57 -16.99
C GLY A 323 -13.64 11.12 -17.65
N LYS A 324 -14.68 11.92 -17.47
CA LYS A 324 -15.98 11.72 -18.13
C LYS A 324 -15.86 11.96 -19.64
N GLY A 325 -16.61 11.22 -20.44
CA GLY A 325 -16.67 11.41 -21.91
C GLY A 325 -17.33 10.22 -22.60
N PRO A 326 -17.39 10.20 -23.95
CA PRO A 326 -17.97 9.10 -24.71
C PRO A 326 -17.14 7.82 -24.60
N ASN A 327 -17.75 6.69 -24.99
CA ASN A 327 -17.06 5.41 -25.07
C ASN A 327 -15.87 5.51 -26.03
N VAL A 328 -14.72 4.96 -25.63
CA VAL A 328 -13.52 4.95 -26.46
C VAL A 328 -12.75 3.65 -26.24
N THR A 329 -12.09 3.15 -27.28
CA THR A 329 -11.22 1.98 -27.17
C THR A 329 -9.76 2.43 -27.28
N VAL A 330 -8.91 1.94 -26.38
CA VAL A 330 -7.47 2.20 -26.44
C VAL A 330 -6.68 0.90 -26.46
N THR A 331 -5.51 0.93 -27.09
CA THR A 331 -4.55 -0.17 -27.10
C THR A 331 -3.49 0.06 -26.05
N VAL A 332 -3.25 -0.93 -25.20
CA VAL A 332 -2.19 -0.92 -24.18
C VAL A 332 -1.08 -1.86 -24.60
N ILE A 333 0.16 -1.37 -24.56
CA ILE A 333 1.36 -2.11 -25.01
C ILE A 333 2.39 -2.15 -23.89
N TRP A 334 2.85 -3.35 -23.57
CA TRP A 334 3.88 -3.61 -22.56
C TRP A 334 5.21 -3.87 -23.24
N VAL A 335 6.22 -3.05 -22.94
CA VAL A 335 7.55 -3.11 -23.57
C VAL A 335 8.61 -3.34 -22.50
N ASP A 336 9.41 -4.38 -22.68
CA ASP A 336 10.48 -4.74 -21.76
C ASP A 336 11.74 -3.85 -21.93
N PRO A 337 12.75 -3.97 -21.05
CA PRO A 337 13.94 -3.10 -21.06
C PRO A 337 14.84 -3.22 -22.30
N VAL A 338 14.67 -4.27 -23.11
CA VAL A 338 15.41 -4.48 -24.37
C VAL A 338 14.50 -4.43 -25.59
N ASN A 339 13.35 -3.75 -25.47
CA ASN A 339 12.39 -3.48 -26.55
C ASN A 339 11.61 -4.71 -27.07
N VAL A 340 11.51 -5.78 -26.28
CA VAL A 340 10.59 -6.89 -26.55
C VAL A 340 9.18 -6.46 -26.13
N ILE A 341 8.22 -6.57 -27.06
CA ILE A 341 6.80 -6.34 -26.75
C ILE A 341 6.27 -7.59 -26.04
N ALA A 342 5.95 -7.44 -24.76
CA ALA A 342 5.54 -8.53 -23.87
C ALA A 342 4.05 -8.84 -23.97
N ALA A 343 3.20 -7.82 -24.11
CA ALA A 343 1.75 -7.96 -24.26
C ALA A 343 1.17 -6.76 -25.02
N THR A 344 0.12 -7.01 -25.78
CA THR A 344 -0.72 -5.98 -26.42
C THR A 344 -2.18 -6.37 -26.28
N TYR A 345 -3.03 -5.44 -25.86
CA TYR A 345 -4.47 -5.67 -25.75
C TYR A 345 -5.24 -4.36 -25.86
N ASP A 346 -6.48 -4.46 -26.36
CA ASP A 346 -7.41 -3.35 -26.42
C ASP A 346 -8.34 -3.38 -25.21
N ILE A 347 -8.68 -2.19 -24.71
CA ILE A 347 -9.66 -2.03 -23.63
C ILE A 347 -10.75 -1.04 -24.06
N LEU A 348 -12.00 -1.45 -23.87
CA LEU A 348 -13.15 -0.56 -24.03
C LEU A 348 -13.33 0.27 -22.75
N ILE A 349 -13.32 1.59 -22.91
CA ILE A 349 -13.53 2.56 -21.83
C ILE A 349 -14.95 3.10 -21.93
N GLU A 350 -15.84 2.60 -21.07
CA GLU A 350 -17.21 3.08 -20.99
C GLU A 350 -17.28 4.56 -20.55
N SER A 351 -18.39 5.22 -20.85
CA SER A 351 -18.60 6.64 -20.58
C SER A 351 -18.59 6.98 -19.09
N SER A 352 -19.00 6.03 -18.24
CA SER A 352 -18.98 6.13 -16.78
C SER A 352 -17.74 5.52 -16.13
N ALA A 353 -16.82 4.93 -16.89
CA ALA A 353 -15.61 4.34 -16.34
C ALA A 353 -14.68 5.44 -15.80
N GLU A 354 -14.33 5.34 -14.52
CA GLU A 354 -13.37 6.23 -13.85
C GLU A 354 -11.98 5.59 -13.76
N PHE A 355 -11.94 4.26 -13.60
CA PHE A 355 -10.71 3.48 -13.47
C PHE A 355 -10.84 2.16 -14.22
N THR A 356 -9.79 1.79 -14.94
CA THR A 356 -9.61 0.45 -15.52
C THR A 356 -8.29 -0.12 -15.05
N HIS A 357 -8.23 -1.43 -14.86
CA HIS A 357 -6.99 -2.13 -14.54
C HIS A 357 -6.99 -3.52 -15.13
N TYR A 358 -5.81 -4.02 -15.47
CA TYR A 358 -5.63 -5.38 -15.99
C TYR A 358 -4.26 -5.93 -15.60
N LYS A 359 -4.23 -7.22 -15.27
CA LYS A 359 -3.01 -7.98 -14.98
C LYS A 359 -2.72 -8.91 -16.16
N PRO A 360 -1.79 -8.55 -17.07
CA PRO A 360 -1.44 -9.44 -18.17
C PRO A 360 -0.75 -10.71 -17.66
N PRO A 361 -1.04 -11.89 -18.23
CA PRO A 361 -0.43 -13.16 -17.83
C PRO A 361 0.98 -13.28 -18.43
N LEU A 362 1.93 -12.50 -17.90
CA LEU A 362 3.32 -12.50 -18.37
C LEU A 362 4.09 -13.67 -17.75
N ASN A 363 4.78 -14.45 -18.59
CA ASN A 363 5.69 -15.50 -18.13
C ASN A 363 6.82 -14.89 -17.27
N LEU A 364 7.14 -15.59 -16.18
CA LEU A 364 8.18 -15.21 -15.23
C LEU A 364 9.49 -15.96 -15.50
N PRO A 365 10.65 -15.43 -15.06
CA PRO A 365 10.80 -14.11 -14.43
C PRO A 365 10.77 -12.97 -15.47
N LEU A 366 10.30 -11.80 -15.05
CA LEU A 366 10.39 -10.57 -15.82
C LEU A 366 11.86 -10.14 -15.94
N ARG A 367 12.29 -9.73 -17.14
CA ARG A 367 13.63 -9.19 -17.34
C ARG A 367 13.84 -7.93 -16.48
N PRO A 368 14.89 -7.87 -15.65
CA PRO A 368 15.17 -6.67 -14.86
C PRO A 368 15.53 -5.46 -15.71
N GLY A 369 15.12 -4.29 -15.25
CA GLY A 369 15.34 -3.01 -15.91
C GLY A 369 14.08 -2.14 -15.93
N VAL A 370 14.15 -1.03 -16.67
CA VAL A 370 13.04 -0.08 -16.79
C VAL A 370 12.12 -0.50 -17.93
N TRP A 371 10.93 -0.94 -17.56
CA TRP A 371 9.84 -1.28 -18.48
C TRP A 371 9.08 -0.02 -18.91
N THR A 372 8.45 -0.08 -20.08
CA THR A 372 7.64 1.04 -20.61
C THR A 372 6.26 0.53 -21.02
N ILE A 373 5.22 1.21 -20.55
CA ILE A 373 3.84 0.99 -20.96
C ILE A 373 3.40 2.14 -21.83
N LYS A 374 2.85 1.82 -23.00
CA LYS A 374 2.31 2.79 -23.95
C LYS A 374 0.82 2.60 -24.08
N ILE A 375 0.10 3.71 -24.18
CA ILE A 375 -1.34 3.76 -24.44
C ILE A 375 -1.52 4.46 -25.79
N LEU A 376 -2.25 3.81 -26.69
CA LEU A 376 -2.47 4.29 -28.05
C LEU A 376 -3.97 4.38 -28.35
N HIS A 377 -4.33 5.32 -29.21
CA HIS A 377 -5.67 5.44 -29.80
C HIS A 377 -5.49 5.44 -31.32
N HIS A 378 -6.08 4.45 -32.01
CA HIS A 378 -5.91 4.26 -33.46
C HIS A 378 -4.44 4.33 -33.91
N TRP A 379 -3.54 3.62 -33.22
CA TRP A 379 -2.08 3.60 -33.46
C TRP A 379 -1.34 4.93 -33.20
N VAL A 380 -2.01 5.98 -32.72
CA VAL A 380 -1.39 7.22 -32.27
C VAL A 380 -1.09 7.12 -30.77
N GLN A 381 0.16 7.39 -30.38
CA GLN A 381 0.54 7.38 -28.96
C GLN A 381 -0.15 8.51 -28.21
N VAL A 382 -0.89 8.14 -27.17
CA VAL A 382 -1.59 9.06 -26.26
C VAL A 382 -0.74 9.36 -25.04
N ALA A 383 -0.18 8.32 -24.43
CA ALA A 383 0.60 8.46 -23.21
C ALA A 383 1.57 7.30 -23.04
N GLU A 384 2.53 7.49 -22.14
CA GLU A 384 3.40 6.43 -21.66
C GLU A 384 3.67 6.57 -20.16
N THR A 385 3.96 5.45 -19.52
CA THR A 385 4.48 5.38 -18.15
C THR A 385 5.59 4.33 -18.08
N LYS A 386 6.38 4.36 -17.02
CA LYS A 386 7.51 3.45 -16.83
C LYS A 386 7.49 2.87 -15.43
N PHE A 387 8.03 1.67 -15.27
CA PHE A 387 8.22 1.05 -13.97
C PHE A 387 9.53 0.27 -13.95
N LEU A 388 10.07 0.05 -12.76
CA LEU A 388 11.33 -0.65 -12.57
C LEU A 388 11.04 -2.08 -12.09
N VAL A 389 11.58 -3.07 -12.80
CA VAL A 389 11.77 -4.43 -12.27
C VAL A 389 13.21 -4.51 -11.78
N THR A 390 13.40 -4.54 -10.46
CA THR A 390 14.73 -4.48 -9.84
C THR A 390 15.39 -5.86 -9.84
N PRO A 391 16.66 -5.98 -10.29
CA PRO A 391 17.41 -7.21 -10.09
C PRO A 391 17.71 -7.39 -8.60
N LEU A 392 17.51 -8.60 -8.07
CA LEU A 392 17.68 -8.90 -6.65
C LEU A 392 19.16 -9.07 -6.28
N THR A 393 19.62 -8.40 -5.22
CA THR A 393 20.94 -8.65 -4.61
C THR A 393 20.90 -9.70 -3.51
N PHE A 394 19.69 -10.05 -3.05
CA PHE A 394 19.45 -11.04 -2.01
C PHE A 394 18.59 -12.20 -2.54
N SER A 395 18.86 -13.40 -2.05
CA SER A 395 18.01 -14.59 -2.19
C SER A 395 17.88 -15.20 -0.80
N ASN A 396 16.66 -15.31 -0.29
CA ASN A 396 16.43 -15.71 1.11
C ASN A 396 17.25 -14.88 2.11
N ARG A 397 17.35 -13.56 1.85
CA ARG A 397 17.94 -12.55 2.74
C ARG A 397 19.46 -12.72 2.91
N GLN A 398 20.05 -13.56 2.08
CA GLN A 398 21.50 -13.75 1.93
C GLN A 398 21.95 -13.20 0.58
N PRO A 399 23.21 -12.75 0.43
CA PRO A 399 23.73 -12.31 -0.86
C PRO A 399 23.50 -13.37 -1.94
N ILE A 400 22.89 -12.95 -3.06
CA ILE A 400 22.49 -13.85 -4.13
C ILE A 400 23.70 -14.55 -4.77
N LYS A 401 23.56 -15.86 -5.04
CA LYS A 401 24.60 -16.63 -5.73
C LYS A 401 24.46 -16.52 -7.25
N GLN A 402 25.53 -16.82 -7.97
CA GLN A 402 25.57 -16.66 -9.43
C GLN A 402 24.50 -17.48 -10.17
N GLU A 403 24.25 -18.73 -9.75
CA GLU A 403 23.22 -19.58 -10.34
C GLU A 403 21.81 -19.01 -10.14
N GLU A 404 21.54 -18.47 -8.95
CA GLU A 404 20.26 -17.84 -8.63
C GLU A 404 20.09 -16.51 -9.39
N ALA A 405 21.14 -15.70 -9.49
CA ALA A 405 21.14 -14.47 -10.27
C ALA A 405 20.81 -14.77 -11.75
N MET A 406 21.48 -15.76 -12.35
CA MET A 406 21.19 -16.21 -13.71
C MET A 406 19.73 -16.67 -13.86
N LYS A 407 19.18 -17.39 -12.88
CA LYS A 407 17.79 -17.83 -12.89
C LYS A 407 16.81 -16.65 -12.86
N TYR A 408 17.02 -15.67 -11.98
CA TYR A 408 16.06 -14.58 -11.78
C TYR A 408 16.23 -13.41 -12.76
N HIS A 409 17.44 -13.19 -13.30
CA HIS A 409 17.75 -11.96 -14.06
C HIS A 409 17.80 -12.16 -15.58
N SER A 410 17.69 -13.39 -16.09
CA SER A 410 17.77 -13.67 -17.54
C SER A 410 16.50 -13.35 -18.34
N GLY A 411 15.38 -13.08 -17.67
CA GLY A 411 14.06 -12.97 -18.28
C GLY A 411 13.41 -14.35 -18.54
N PRO A 412 12.25 -14.40 -19.20
CA PRO A 412 11.52 -15.65 -19.38
C PRO A 412 12.21 -16.57 -20.38
N PRO A 413 11.99 -17.89 -20.29
CA PRO A 413 12.49 -18.85 -21.27
C PRO A 413 12.12 -18.43 -22.70
N LYS A 414 13.06 -18.57 -23.64
CA LYS A 414 12.89 -18.21 -25.06
C LYS A 414 12.54 -16.73 -25.33
N ASN A 415 12.68 -15.83 -24.35
CA ASN A 415 12.28 -14.42 -24.46
C ASN A 415 10.79 -14.22 -24.79
N ALA A 416 9.94 -15.19 -24.44
CA ALA A 416 8.52 -15.15 -24.73
C ALA A 416 7.72 -14.92 -23.44
N TYR A 417 7.11 -13.74 -23.32
CA TYR A 417 6.25 -13.40 -22.18
C TYR A 417 4.83 -13.96 -22.31
N MET A 418 4.39 -14.29 -23.54
CA MET A 418 3.10 -14.90 -23.84
C MET A 418 3.28 -15.93 -24.97
N GLU A 419 2.29 -16.82 -25.16
CA GLU A 419 2.28 -17.73 -26.32
C GLU A 419 2.19 -16.97 -27.65
N GLN A 420 1.45 -15.85 -27.66
CA GLN A 420 1.35 -14.97 -28.81
C GLN A 420 2.60 -14.08 -28.94
N SER A 421 3.19 -14.04 -30.13
CA SER A 421 4.31 -13.15 -30.45
C SER A 421 3.82 -11.83 -31.04
N PHE A 422 4.42 -10.73 -30.57
CA PHE A 422 4.10 -9.36 -31.02
C PHE A 422 5.24 -8.70 -31.82
N GLN A 423 6.26 -9.47 -32.25
CA GLN A 423 7.43 -8.93 -32.94
C GLN A 423 7.10 -8.16 -34.23
N GLY A 424 5.99 -8.50 -34.90
CA GLY A 424 5.51 -7.78 -36.08
C GLY A 424 5.12 -6.32 -35.82
N LEU A 425 4.87 -5.94 -34.56
CA LEU A 425 4.52 -4.57 -34.17
C LEU A 425 5.74 -3.68 -33.94
N ASN A 426 6.95 -4.24 -33.78
CA ASN A 426 8.17 -3.48 -33.53
C ASN A 426 8.48 -2.43 -34.62
N PRO A 427 8.40 -2.74 -35.93
CA PRO A 427 8.61 -1.75 -36.98
C PRO A 427 7.51 -0.68 -37.02
N ILE A 428 6.26 -1.07 -36.76
CA ILE A 428 5.08 -0.19 -36.81
C ILE A 428 5.16 0.87 -35.71
N LEU A 429 5.59 0.47 -34.51
CA LEU A 429 5.66 1.34 -33.34
C LEU A 429 7.03 2.04 -33.19
N ASN A 430 7.93 1.84 -34.15
CA ASN A 430 9.32 2.33 -34.12
C ASN A 430 10.06 1.93 -32.82
N ILE A 431 9.96 0.64 -32.46
CA ILE A 431 10.58 0.03 -31.28
C ILE A 431 11.67 -0.96 -31.73
N PRO A 432 12.86 -0.48 -32.17
CA PRO A 432 13.91 -1.36 -32.67
C PRO A 432 14.57 -2.15 -31.54
N ILE A 433 14.77 -3.45 -31.75
CA ILE A 433 15.55 -4.30 -30.84
C ILE A 433 17.02 -4.18 -31.20
N SER A 434 17.84 -3.74 -30.23
CA SER A 434 19.29 -3.63 -30.41
C SER A 434 19.97 -4.90 -29.90
N ALA A 435 20.69 -5.61 -30.78
CA ALA A 435 21.47 -6.79 -30.40
C ALA A 435 22.47 -6.47 -29.27
N ALA A 436 23.11 -5.30 -29.31
CA ALA A 436 24.03 -4.85 -28.26
C ALA A 436 23.35 -4.73 -26.88
N ARG A 437 22.10 -4.24 -26.82
CA ARG A 437 21.34 -4.17 -25.55
C ARG A 437 20.96 -5.55 -25.04
N VAL A 438 20.57 -6.46 -25.93
CA VAL A 438 20.25 -7.85 -25.57
C VAL A 438 21.48 -8.56 -25.02
N ASP A 439 22.65 -8.40 -25.65
CA ASP A 439 23.90 -9.02 -25.18
C ASP A 439 24.41 -8.39 -23.88
N GLN A 440 24.18 -7.09 -23.66
CA GLN A 440 24.45 -6.45 -22.38
C GLN A 440 23.53 -6.99 -21.28
N ALA A 441 22.24 -7.17 -21.56
CA ALA A 441 21.29 -7.73 -20.60
C ALA A 441 21.66 -9.17 -20.19
N LYS A 442 22.07 -10.01 -21.16
CA LYS A 442 22.61 -11.36 -20.87
C LYS A 442 23.84 -11.34 -19.97
N ARG A 443 24.77 -10.39 -20.21
CA ARG A 443 25.95 -10.21 -19.36
C ARG A 443 25.58 -9.73 -17.97
N ASN A 444 24.60 -8.84 -17.85
CA ASN A 444 24.13 -8.33 -16.57
C ASN A 444 23.44 -9.41 -15.72
N ALA A 445 22.76 -10.37 -16.36
CA ALA A 445 22.02 -11.43 -15.66
C ALA A 445 22.90 -12.33 -14.78
N GLY A 446 24.19 -12.45 -15.08
CA GLY A 446 25.15 -13.23 -14.30
C GLY A 446 25.97 -12.44 -13.29
N LEU A 447 25.68 -11.15 -13.10
CA LEU A 447 26.42 -10.31 -12.16
C LEU A 447 26.05 -10.67 -10.71
N VAL A 448 27.05 -10.60 -9.83
CA VAL A 448 26.91 -10.77 -8.37
C VAL A 448 27.79 -9.75 -7.63
N GLY A 449 27.56 -9.60 -6.32
CA GLY A 449 28.34 -8.71 -5.45
C GLY A 449 28.31 -7.24 -5.92
N ALA A 450 29.42 -6.53 -5.75
CA ALA A 450 29.53 -5.10 -6.04
C ALA A 450 29.15 -4.72 -7.49
N ARG A 451 29.36 -5.61 -8.47
CA ARG A 451 28.97 -5.35 -9.88
C ARG A 451 27.46 -5.39 -10.06
N LEU A 452 26.78 -6.29 -9.37
CA LEU A 452 25.32 -6.36 -9.36
C LEU A 452 24.73 -5.15 -8.61
N GLU A 453 25.30 -4.80 -7.47
CA GLU A 453 24.90 -3.60 -6.71
C GLU A 453 25.01 -2.33 -7.56
N ALA A 454 26.11 -2.16 -8.30
CA ALA A 454 26.27 -1.03 -9.21
C ALA A 454 25.21 -1.00 -10.33
N TRP A 455 24.80 -2.17 -10.84
CA TRP A 455 23.73 -2.25 -11.83
C TRP A 455 22.37 -1.89 -11.24
N VAL A 456 22.02 -2.42 -10.06
CA VAL A 456 20.81 -2.05 -9.31
C VAL A 456 20.79 -0.54 -9.05
N ASP A 457 21.88 -0.01 -8.50
CA ASP A 457 22.01 1.39 -8.13
C ASP A 457 21.90 2.34 -9.32
N SER A 458 22.36 1.91 -10.50
CA SER A 458 22.19 2.64 -11.76
C SER A 458 20.71 2.70 -12.17
N LEU A 459 20.02 1.55 -12.15
CA LEU A 459 18.59 1.48 -12.46
C LEU A 459 17.73 2.27 -11.47
N VAL A 460 18.00 2.15 -10.17
CA VAL A 460 17.32 2.89 -9.12
C VAL A 460 17.54 4.38 -9.30
N SER A 461 18.77 4.85 -9.52
CA SER A 461 19.03 6.28 -9.76
C SER A 461 18.36 6.83 -11.03
N SER A 462 17.97 5.98 -11.99
CA SER A 462 17.22 6.39 -13.18
C SER A 462 15.74 6.66 -12.91
N THR A 463 15.17 6.05 -11.87
CA THR A 463 13.73 6.09 -11.53
C THR A 463 13.44 6.74 -10.18
N TRP A 464 14.44 6.88 -9.32
CA TRP A 464 14.37 7.48 -8.00
C TRP A 464 15.42 8.58 -7.83
N SER A 465 15.17 9.49 -6.89
CA SER A 465 16.08 10.56 -6.50
C SER A 465 16.20 10.58 -4.98
N ALA A 466 17.43 10.63 -4.45
CA ALA A 466 17.65 11.06 -3.08
C ALA A 466 17.38 12.56 -3.00
N VAL A 467 16.30 12.93 -2.32
CA VAL A 467 15.88 14.32 -2.16
C VAL A 467 16.70 15.00 -1.08
N ASP A 468 16.94 14.31 0.03
CA ASP A 468 17.76 14.82 1.11
C ASP A 468 18.29 13.71 2.03
N ILE A 469 19.26 14.05 2.87
CA ILE A 469 19.84 13.16 3.89
C ILE A 469 20.17 13.97 5.15
N CYS A 470 19.84 13.43 6.31
CA CYS A 470 20.09 14.06 7.61
C CYS A 470 20.79 13.09 8.57
N SER A 471 21.43 13.63 9.60
CA SER A 471 22.02 12.86 10.68
C SER A 471 21.14 12.86 11.93
N THR A 472 20.95 11.71 12.58
CA THR A 472 20.20 11.63 13.83
C THR A 472 21.00 12.11 15.03
N GLY A 473 22.33 12.14 14.91
CA GLY A 473 23.27 12.55 15.96
C GLY A 473 24.40 13.44 15.43
N PRO A 474 25.51 13.57 16.18
CA PRO A 474 26.69 14.30 15.72
C PRO A 474 27.22 13.75 14.38
N THR A 475 27.60 14.63 13.46
CA THR A 475 28.14 14.26 12.14
C THR A 475 29.38 15.08 11.80
N ALA A 476 30.34 14.45 11.12
CA ALA A 476 31.52 15.12 10.57
C ALA A 476 31.31 15.72 9.17
N CYS A 477 30.17 15.47 8.54
CA CYS A 477 29.80 16.09 7.26
C CYS A 477 29.19 17.48 7.50
N PRO A 478 29.88 18.58 7.13
CA PRO A 478 29.50 19.94 7.53
C PRO A 478 28.22 20.45 6.86
N VAL A 479 27.80 19.83 5.75
CA VAL A 479 26.59 20.21 5.00
C VAL A 479 25.35 19.41 5.43
N MET A 480 25.50 18.46 6.35
CA MET A 480 24.40 17.59 6.77
C MET A 480 23.64 18.18 7.96
N GLN A 481 22.32 18.34 7.78
CA GLN A 481 21.43 18.85 8.83
C GLN A 481 21.09 17.76 9.85
N GLY A 482 20.78 18.17 11.09
CA GLY A 482 20.19 17.28 12.09
C GLY A 482 18.75 16.91 11.75
N CYS A 483 18.39 15.63 11.81
CA CYS A 483 17.08 15.12 11.37
C CYS A 483 15.89 15.80 12.07
N ALA A 484 15.98 16.05 13.38
CA ALA A 484 14.95 16.72 14.16
C ALA A 484 14.69 18.19 13.76
N GLN A 485 15.58 18.80 12.99
CA GLN A 485 15.43 20.17 12.50
C GLN A 485 14.86 20.25 11.08
N THR A 486 14.68 19.10 10.42
CA THR A 486 14.10 19.03 9.07
C THR A 486 12.57 19.08 9.14
N ALA A 487 11.93 19.30 8.00
CA ALA A 487 10.46 19.27 7.89
C ALA A 487 9.91 17.93 7.35
N TRP A 488 10.79 16.97 7.04
CA TRP A 488 10.47 15.74 6.33
C TRP A 488 10.86 14.48 7.11
N SER A 489 11.85 14.55 8.00
CA SER A 489 12.33 13.37 8.74
C SER A 489 11.26 12.79 9.65
N SER A 490 11.29 11.47 9.84
CA SER A 490 10.46 10.80 10.85
C SER A 490 10.76 11.27 12.29
N LEU A 491 11.93 11.91 12.50
CA LEU A 491 12.37 12.49 13.78
C LEU A 491 12.04 13.97 13.94
N SER A 492 11.40 14.58 12.93
CA SER A 492 10.92 15.96 13.03
C SER A 492 9.69 16.05 13.95
N PRO A 493 9.42 17.20 14.59
CA PRO A 493 8.28 17.33 15.49
C PRO A 493 6.95 17.05 14.78
N ASP A 494 6.10 16.22 15.39
CA ASP A 494 4.75 15.93 14.90
C ASP A 494 3.69 16.09 16.01
N PRO A 495 3.40 17.33 16.46
CA PRO A 495 2.56 17.57 17.63
C PRO A 495 1.12 17.08 17.52
N LYS A 496 0.64 16.71 16.33
CA LYS A 496 -0.70 16.13 16.14
C LYS A 496 -0.79 14.67 16.59
N SER A 497 0.34 13.96 16.65
CA SER A 497 0.42 12.54 17.00
C SER A 497 1.17 12.29 18.32
N GLU A 498 1.89 13.30 18.83
CA GLU A 498 2.58 13.25 20.12
C GLU A 498 1.59 13.26 21.31
N LEU A 499 1.88 12.43 22.32
CA LEU A 499 1.12 12.37 23.56
C LEU A 499 1.95 12.97 24.71
N GLY A 500 1.47 14.08 25.25
CA GLY A 500 2.10 14.80 26.37
C GLY A 500 1.45 14.49 27.73
N PRO A 501 1.79 15.29 28.77
CA PRO A 501 1.13 15.20 30.06
C PRO A 501 -0.34 15.63 30.00
N VAL A 502 -1.15 15.12 30.94
CA VAL A 502 -2.58 15.45 31.07
C VAL A 502 -2.75 16.92 31.50
N LYS A 503 -3.64 17.64 30.81
CA LYS A 503 -4.00 19.04 31.10
C LYS A 503 -4.95 19.15 32.31
N PRO A 504 -5.15 20.36 32.88
CA PRO A 504 -6.06 20.56 34.02
C PRO A 504 -7.52 20.15 33.79
N ASP A 505 -7.98 20.11 32.53
CA ASP A 505 -9.33 19.66 32.14
C ASP A 505 -9.43 18.14 31.92
N GLY A 506 -8.36 17.39 32.21
CA GLY A 506 -8.29 15.95 32.05
C GLY A 506 -8.08 15.48 30.60
N ARG A 507 -7.70 16.36 29.67
CA ARG A 507 -7.53 16.06 28.24
C ARG A 507 -6.06 16.05 27.81
N LEU A 508 -5.80 15.44 26.64
CA LEU A 508 -4.52 15.49 25.94
C LEU A 508 -4.59 16.42 24.71
N ARG A 509 -5.66 16.29 23.92
CA ARG A 509 -5.98 17.19 22.80
C ARG A 509 -6.37 18.57 23.29
#